data_AF-A0A9X4H536-F1
#
_entry.id   AF-A0A9X4H536-F1
#
_cell.length_a   1.000
_cell.length_b   1.000
_cell.length_c   1.000
_cell.angle_alpha   90.00
_cell.angle_beta   90.00
_cell.angle_gamma   90.00
#
_symmetry.space_group_name_H-M   'P 1'
#
loop_
_entity.id
_entity.type
_entity.pdbx_description
1 polymer ?
#
loop_
_entity_poly.entity_id
_entity_poly.type
_entity_poly.pdbx_seq_one_letter_code
_entity_poly.pdbx_strand_id
1 'polypeptide(L)'
;MRHRAAKEVSAEQALAMAHHEYNRRLAMLENTRQRLEAAFDVAEEDADVLGVAYLSFYRASLNKKIDIQEKDVSNAGLVVESRRNAAVRARQERQVIEMLKDKHLMNYKREVAAREQKEVDELALYAYQRRLDNL
;
A
#
# COMPACT_ATOMS: atom_id res chain seq x y z
N MET A 1 -12.77 9.58 -11.41
CA MET A 1 -12.63 9.85 -9.96
C MET A 1 -12.92 8.63 -9.13
N ARG A 2 -14.19 8.14 -9.07
CA ARG A 2 -14.55 6.90 -8.35
C ARG A 2 -13.64 5.72 -8.71
N HIS A 3 -13.31 5.56 -9.99
CA HIS A 3 -12.40 4.51 -10.46
C HIS A 3 -10.97 4.60 -9.88
N ARG A 4 -10.38 5.79 -9.72
CA ARG A 4 -9.00 5.93 -9.22
C ARG A 4 -8.93 5.82 -7.69
N ALA A 5 -9.92 6.37 -6.99
CA ALA A 5 -10.07 6.13 -5.55
C ALA A 5 -10.32 4.63 -5.25
N ALA A 6 -11.16 3.96 -6.04
CA ALA A 6 -11.36 2.52 -5.92
C ALA A 6 -10.07 1.72 -6.23
N LYS A 7 -9.27 2.17 -7.21
CA LYS A 7 -7.97 1.56 -7.54
C LYS A 7 -6.97 1.70 -6.37
N GLU A 8 -6.91 2.85 -5.71
CA GLU A 8 -6.09 3.05 -4.50
C GLU A 8 -6.54 2.12 -3.37
N VAL A 9 -7.83 2.11 -3.04
CA VAL A 9 -8.39 1.23 -1.99
C VAL A 9 -8.11 -0.24 -2.29
N SER A 10 -8.31 -0.67 -3.53
CA SER A 10 -8.03 -2.05 -3.95
C SER A 10 -6.54 -2.39 -3.84
N ALA A 11 -5.65 -1.46 -4.18
CA ALA A 11 -4.21 -1.66 -4.06
C ALA A 11 -3.75 -1.72 -2.59
N GLU A 12 -4.35 -0.92 -1.71
CA GLU A 12 -4.12 -0.96 -0.25
C GLU A 12 -4.62 -2.27 0.38
N GLN A 13 -5.81 -2.73 -0.01
CA GLN A 13 -6.32 -4.04 0.41
C GLN A 13 -5.41 -5.18 -0.06
N ALA A 14 -4.95 -5.14 -1.32
CA ALA A 14 -4.01 -6.14 -1.83
C ALA A 14 -2.68 -6.13 -1.08
N LEU A 15 -2.19 -4.95 -0.67
CA LEU A 15 -1.00 -4.82 0.16
C LEU A 15 -1.23 -5.41 1.56
N ALA A 16 -2.37 -5.13 2.19
CA ALA A 16 -2.73 -5.71 3.49
C ALA A 16 -2.79 -7.24 3.44
N MET A 17 -3.41 -7.81 2.39
CA MET A 17 -3.45 -9.25 2.17
C MET A 17 -2.05 -9.85 1.98
N ALA A 18 -1.17 -9.16 1.24
CA ALA A 18 0.20 -9.60 1.04
C ALA A 18 1.00 -9.61 2.37
N HIS A 19 0.84 -8.59 3.21
CA HIS A 19 1.43 -8.55 4.55
C HIS A 19 0.92 -9.68 5.44
N HIS A 20 -0.38 -9.94 5.42
CA HIS A 20 -0.97 -11.04 6.20
C HIS A 20 -0.38 -12.39 5.79
N GLU A 21 -0.30 -12.67 4.49
CA GLU A 21 0.29 -13.93 4.00
C GLU A 21 1.80 -14.03 4.29
N TYR A 22 2.55 -12.93 4.16
CA TYR A 22 3.96 -12.89 4.57
C TYR A 22 4.13 -13.23 6.05
N ASN A 23 3.36 -12.59 6.93
CA ASN A 23 3.43 -12.83 8.38
C ASN A 23 3.01 -14.27 8.73
N ARG A 24 1.99 -14.80 8.06
CA ARG A 24 1.56 -16.19 8.22
C ARG A 24 2.68 -17.17 7.87
N ARG A 25 3.38 -16.95 6.75
CA ARG A 25 4.53 -17.77 6.32
C ARG A 25 5.69 -17.66 7.29
N LEU A 26 5.96 -16.45 7.80
CA LEU A 26 7.01 -16.21 8.79
C LEU A 26 6.72 -16.97 10.09
N ALA A 27 5.49 -16.91 10.60
CA ALA A 27 5.08 -17.67 11.78
C ALA A 27 5.19 -19.20 11.57
N MET A 28 4.85 -19.69 10.38
CA MET A 28 5.02 -21.11 10.04
C MET A 28 6.49 -21.54 10.00
N LEU A 29 7.39 -20.68 9.52
CA LEU A 29 8.83 -20.92 9.51
C LEU A 29 9.38 -20.94 10.95
N GLU A 30 9.01 -19.96 11.76
CA GLU A 30 9.43 -19.86 13.16
C GLU A 30 8.95 -21.07 13.97
N ASN A 31 7.71 -21.51 13.77
CA ASN A 31 7.21 -22.74 14.41
C ASN A 31 8.01 -23.98 14.01
N THR A 32 8.40 -24.13 12.74
CA THR A 32 9.24 -25.27 12.33
C THR A 32 10.64 -25.19 12.95
N ARG A 33 11.22 -23.98 13.06
CA ARG A 33 12.52 -23.78 13.73
C ARG A 33 12.46 -24.15 15.21
N GLN A 34 11.43 -23.70 15.93
CA GLN A 34 11.20 -24.08 17.34
C GLN A 34 11.06 -25.61 17.50
N ARG A 35 10.37 -26.28 16.57
CA ARG A 35 10.27 -27.75 16.58
C ARG A 35 11.60 -28.44 16.33
N LEU A 36 12.47 -27.86 15.51
CA LEU A 36 13.81 -28.39 15.28
C LEU A 36 14.68 -28.24 16.52
N GLU A 37 14.64 -27.07 17.15
CA GLU A 37 15.34 -26.80 18.42
C GLU A 37 14.89 -27.78 19.51
N ALA A 38 13.57 -27.93 19.71
CA ALA A 38 13.04 -28.91 20.65
C ALA A 38 13.43 -30.37 20.31
N ALA A 39 13.65 -30.69 19.04
CA ALA A 39 14.12 -32.01 18.63
C ALA A 39 15.60 -32.26 18.99
N PHE A 40 16.40 -31.20 19.20
CA PHE A 40 17.76 -31.31 19.73
C PHE A 40 17.79 -31.42 21.27
N ASP A 41 16.78 -30.87 21.95
CA ASP A 41 16.67 -30.93 23.42
C ASP A 41 16.23 -32.30 23.96
N VAL A 42 15.82 -33.24 23.07
CA VAL A 42 15.49 -34.61 23.46
C VAL A 42 16.77 -35.34 23.88
N ALA A 43 16.85 -35.71 25.17
CA ALA A 43 17.95 -36.51 25.69
C ALA A 43 18.03 -37.88 24.98
N GLU A 44 19.19 -38.16 24.39
CA GLU A 44 19.45 -39.43 23.69
C GLU A 44 19.90 -40.56 24.63
N GLU A 45 20.02 -40.27 25.94
CA GLU A 45 20.64 -41.16 26.94
C GLU A 45 19.92 -42.50 27.15
N ASP A 46 18.62 -42.59 26.80
CA ASP A 46 17.81 -43.83 26.88
C ASP A 46 17.32 -44.32 25.50
N ALA A 47 17.77 -43.72 24.40
CA ALA A 47 17.30 -44.06 23.06
C ALA A 47 18.03 -45.30 22.51
N ASP A 48 17.26 -46.29 22.05
CA ASP A 48 17.84 -47.37 21.25
C ASP A 48 18.30 -46.86 19.87
N VAL A 49 19.05 -47.70 19.13
CA VAL A 49 19.58 -47.34 17.80
C VAL A 49 18.48 -46.88 16.85
N LEU A 50 17.27 -47.45 16.96
CA LEU A 50 16.12 -47.07 16.15
C LEU A 50 15.59 -45.67 16.52
N GLY A 51 15.54 -45.34 17.81
CA GLY A 51 15.18 -44.02 18.33
C GLY A 51 16.13 -42.93 17.85
N VAL A 52 17.45 -43.18 17.90
CA VAL A 52 18.47 -42.25 17.38
C VAL A 52 18.32 -42.06 15.87
N ALA A 53 18.11 -43.14 15.11
CA ALA A 53 17.88 -43.05 13.67
C ALA A 53 16.61 -42.26 13.34
N TYR A 54 15.52 -42.49 14.07
CA TYR A 54 14.26 -41.77 13.89
C TYR A 54 14.43 -40.27 14.15
N LEU A 55 15.09 -39.88 15.25
CA LEU A 55 15.37 -38.47 15.56
C LEU A 55 16.22 -37.81 14.47
N SER A 56 17.24 -38.51 13.95
CA SER A 56 18.05 -38.02 12.84
C SER A 56 17.21 -37.76 11.59
N PHE A 57 16.36 -38.71 11.17
CA PHE A 57 15.47 -38.52 10.03
C PHE A 57 14.45 -37.40 10.26
N TYR A 58 13.92 -37.29 11.48
CA TYR A 58 12.99 -36.23 11.84
C TYR A 58 13.64 -34.85 11.74
N ARG A 59 14.82 -34.65 12.33
CA ARG A 59 15.61 -33.41 12.24
C ARG A 59 15.93 -33.07 10.77
N ALA A 60 16.35 -34.04 9.96
CA ALA A 60 16.60 -33.85 8.54
C ALA A 60 15.33 -33.41 7.77
N SER A 61 14.17 -33.99 8.10
CA SER A 61 12.89 -33.60 7.49
C SER A 61 12.48 -32.17 7.84
N LEU A 62 12.74 -31.73 9.08
CA LEU A 62 12.48 -30.37 9.54
C LEU A 62 13.40 -29.36 8.84
N ASN A 63 14.69 -29.66 8.70
CA ASN A 63 15.63 -28.82 7.95
C ASN A 63 15.18 -28.63 6.50
N LYS A 64 14.82 -29.72 5.80
CA LYS A 64 14.30 -29.62 4.43
C LYS A 64 13.02 -28.77 4.35
N LYS A 65 12.16 -28.85 5.36
CA LYS A 65 10.95 -28.03 5.44
C LYS A 65 11.29 -26.56 5.66
N ILE A 66 12.27 -26.24 6.51
CA ILE A 66 12.78 -24.89 6.73
C ILE A 66 13.30 -24.30 5.42
N ASP A 67 14.11 -25.02 4.66
CA ASP A 67 14.64 -24.54 3.38
C ASP A 67 13.53 -24.13 2.39
N ILE A 68 12.43 -24.89 2.37
CA ILE A 68 11.26 -24.58 1.54
C ILE A 68 10.53 -23.33 2.08
N GLN A 69 10.30 -23.29 3.40
CA GLN A 69 9.60 -22.19 4.05
C GLN A 69 10.36 -20.86 3.95
N GLU A 70 11.69 -20.87 3.98
CA GLU A 70 12.53 -19.68 3.77
C GLU A 70 12.36 -19.10 2.36
N LYS A 71 12.34 -19.97 1.34
CA LYS A 71 12.04 -19.56 -0.04
C LYS A 71 10.63 -18.99 -0.14
N ASP A 72 9.66 -19.60 0.54
CA ASP A 72 8.28 -19.14 0.58
C ASP A 72 8.12 -17.77 1.26
N VAL A 73 8.83 -17.51 2.35
CA VAL A 73 8.86 -16.21 3.03
C VAL A 73 9.52 -15.16 2.13
N SER A 74 10.64 -15.50 1.49
CA SER A 74 11.33 -14.62 0.54
C SER A 74 10.42 -14.22 -0.63
N ASN A 75 9.75 -15.21 -1.26
CA ASN A 75 8.79 -14.96 -2.34
C ASN A 75 7.61 -14.09 -1.88
N ALA A 76 7.07 -14.33 -0.69
CA ALA A 76 6.01 -13.49 -0.13
C ALA A 76 6.49 -12.05 0.14
N GLY A 77 7.75 -11.87 0.56
CA GLY A 77 8.38 -10.56 0.70
C GLY A 77 8.45 -9.80 -0.62
N LEU A 78 8.81 -10.46 -1.72
CA LEU A 78 8.80 -9.86 -3.06
C LEU A 78 7.39 -9.44 -3.49
N VAL A 79 6.36 -10.22 -3.13
CA VAL A 79 4.96 -9.86 -3.39
C VAL A 79 4.56 -8.62 -2.60
N VAL A 80 4.92 -8.53 -1.31
CA VAL A 80 4.68 -7.34 -0.48
C VAL A 80 5.26 -6.09 -1.13
N GLU A 81 6.54 -6.13 -1.53
CA GLU A 81 7.20 -4.99 -2.17
C GLU A 81 6.55 -4.61 -3.50
N SER A 82 6.15 -5.59 -4.31
CA SER A 82 5.40 -5.35 -5.54
C SER A 82 4.06 -4.66 -5.28
N ARG A 83 3.29 -5.12 -4.27
CA ARG A 83 2.02 -4.50 -3.88
C ARG A 83 2.19 -3.12 -3.28
N ARG A 84 3.27 -2.90 -2.51
CA ARG A 84 3.62 -1.59 -1.95
C ARG A 84 3.84 -0.57 -3.06
N ASN A 85 4.64 -0.93 -4.07
CA ASN A 85 4.88 -0.09 -5.24
C ASN A 85 3.61 0.18 -6.05
N ALA A 86 2.67 -0.77 -6.11
CA ALA A 86 1.38 -0.55 -6.75
C ALA A 86 0.49 0.44 -5.96
N ALA A 87 0.42 0.30 -4.63
CA ALA A 87 -0.34 1.19 -3.77
C ALA A 87 0.19 2.63 -3.80
N VAL A 88 1.53 2.81 -3.73
CA VAL A 88 2.17 4.13 -3.85
C VAL A 88 1.83 4.80 -5.17
N ARG A 89 1.93 4.07 -6.29
CA ARG A 89 1.56 4.61 -7.61
C ARG A 89 0.09 4.99 -7.70
N ALA A 90 -0.81 4.16 -7.17
CA ALA A 90 -2.24 4.46 -7.18
C ALA A 90 -2.57 5.73 -6.37
N ARG A 91 -1.90 5.93 -5.22
CA ARG A 91 -2.02 7.14 -4.40
C ARG A 91 -1.51 8.38 -5.14
N GLN A 92 -0.34 8.29 -5.78
CA GLN A 92 0.22 9.38 -6.59
C GLN A 92 -0.72 9.76 -7.75
N GLU A 93 -1.25 8.77 -8.48
CA GLU A 93 -2.21 9.00 -9.57
C GLU A 93 -3.46 9.73 -9.08
N ARG A 94 -3.97 9.40 -7.89
CA ARG A 94 -5.10 10.12 -7.29
C ARG A 94 -4.71 11.57 -6.97
N GLN A 95 -3.59 11.78 -6.29
CA GLN A 95 -3.14 13.11 -5.87
C GLN A 95 -2.96 14.06 -7.06
N VAL A 96 -2.37 13.59 -8.17
CA VAL A 96 -2.22 14.39 -9.39
C VAL A 96 -3.57 14.90 -9.90
N ILE A 97 -4.61 14.06 -9.88
CA ILE A 97 -5.94 14.45 -10.35
C ILE A 97 -6.61 15.45 -9.42
N GLU A 98 -6.45 15.31 -8.10
CA GLU A 98 -6.98 16.30 -7.16
C GLU A 98 -6.27 17.66 -7.35
N MET A 99 -4.94 17.67 -7.51
CA MET A 99 -4.21 18.91 -7.79
C MET A 99 -4.67 19.59 -9.09
N LEU A 100 -4.91 18.82 -10.15
CA LEU A 100 -5.42 19.37 -11.41
C LEU A 100 -6.82 19.97 -11.21
N LYS A 101 -7.69 19.32 -10.45
CA LYS A 101 -9.03 19.83 -10.13
C LYS A 101 -8.97 21.13 -9.36
N ASP A 102 -8.12 21.20 -8.33
CA ASP A 102 -7.95 22.41 -7.53
C ASP A 102 -7.46 23.56 -8.40
N LYS A 103 -6.50 23.28 -9.30
CA LYS A 103 -6.02 24.27 -10.27
C LYS A 103 -7.13 24.74 -11.22
N HIS A 104 -7.93 23.83 -11.77
CA HIS A 104 -9.04 24.19 -12.65
C HIS A 104 -10.11 25.01 -11.89
N LEU A 105 -10.41 24.66 -10.65
CA LEU A 105 -11.35 25.40 -9.82
C LEU A 105 -10.83 26.80 -9.51
N MET A 106 -9.55 26.95 -9.17
CA MET A 106 -8.93 28.26 -8.95
C MET A 106 -8.95 29.12 -10.20
N ASN A 107 -8.64 28.54 -11.37
CA ASN A 107 -8.68 29.26 -12.64
C ASN A 107 -10.10 29.72 -12.97
N TYR A 108 -11.10 28.84 -12.81
CA TYR A 108 -12.49 29.19 -13.02
C TYR A 108 -12.94 30.34 -12.10
N LYS A 109 -12.61 30.28 -10.82
CA LYS A 109 -12.92 31.37 -9.87
C LYS A 109 -12.29 32.70 -10.28
N ARG A 110 -11.04 32.68 -10.76
CA ARG A 110 -10.36 33.88 -11.26
C ARG A 110 -11.04 34.44 -12.50
N GLU A 111 -11.43 33.58 -13.44
CA GLU A 111 -12.14 34.00 -14.65
C GLU A 111 -13.50 34.61 -14.33
N VAL A 112 -14.26 34.01 -13.42
CA VAL A 112 -15.56 34.56 -12.97
C VAL A 112 -15.37 35.91 -12.31
N ALA A 113 -14.44 36.03 -11.35
CA ALA A 113 -14.16 37.31 -10.68
C ALA A 113 -13.71 38.40 -11.66
N ALA A 114 -12.91 38.05 -12.69
CA ALA A 114 -12.49 38.99 -13.72
C ALA A 114 -13.66 39.46 -14.59
N ARG A 115 -14.63 38.58 -14.90
CA ARG A 115 -15.85 38.97 -15.63
C ARG A 115 -16.75 39.86 -14.79
N GLU A 116 -16.99 39.49 -13.53
CA GLU A 116 -17.78 40.29 -12.60
C GLU A 116 -17.19 41.69 -12.41
N GLN A 117 -15.86 41.79 -12.21
CA GLN A 117 -15.19 43.08 -12.10
C GLN A 117 -15.37 43.92 -13.37
N LYS A 118 -15.22 43.32 -14.55
CA LYS A 118 -15.41 44.02 -15.82
C LYS A 118 -16.84 44.56 -15.95
N GLU A 119 -17.85 43.76 -15.60
CA GLU A 119 -19.25 44.21 -15.62
C GLU A 119 -19.51 45.36 -14.64
N VAL A 120 -18.95 45.30 -13.44
CA VAL A 120 -19.04 46.38 -12.45
C VAL A 120 -18.38 47.67 -12.96
N ASP A 121 -17.18 47.56 -13.55
CA ASP A 121 -16.46 48.71 -14.10
C ASP A 121 -17.23 49.36 -15.25
N GLU A 122 -17.82 48.56 -16.14
CA GLU A 122 -18.68 49.04 -17.23
C GLU A 122 -19.93 49.77 -16.69
N LEU A 123 -20.62 49.20 -15.70
CA LEU A 123 -21.78 49.84 -15.06
C LEU A 123 -21.40 51.15 -14.36
N ALA A 124 -20.25 51.20 -13.68
CA ALA A 124 -19.75 52.39 -13.02
C ALA A 124 -19.44 53.51 -14.02
N LEU A 125 -18.82 53.17 -15.15
CA LEU A 125 -18.56 54.09 -16.26
C LEU A 125 -19.87 54.68 -16.82
N TYR A 126 -20.87 53.83 -17.10
CA TYR A 126 -22.18 54.31 -17.58
C TYR A 126 -22.87 55.21 -16.56
N ALA A 127 -22.83 54.87 -15.27
CA ALA A 127 -23.41 55.69 -14.21
C ALA A 127 -22.73 57.07 -14.11
N TYR A 128 -21.40 57.10 -14.25
CA TYR A 128 -20.63 58.33 -14.23
C TYR A 128 -20.91 59.22 -15.44
N GLN A 129 -20.91 58.65 -16.66
CA GLN A 129 -21.26 59.38 -17.89
C GLN A 129 -22.66 60.00 -17.80
N ARG A 130 -23.65 59.22 -17.36
CA ARG A 130 -25.02 59.70 -17.21
C ARG A 130 -25.15 60.84 -16.19
N ARG A 131 -24.25 60.92 -15.20
CA ARG A 131 -24.19 62.03 -14.24
C ARG A 131 -23.60 63.30 -14.85
N LEU A 132 -22.61 63.17 -15.72
CA LEU A 132 -22.01 64.30 -16.45
C LEU A 132 -22.97 64.89 -17.47
N ASP A 133 -23.76 64.07 -18.17
CA ASP A 133 -24.73 64.54 -19.18
C ASP A 133 -25.93 65.29 -18.57
N ASN A 134 -26.14 65.20 -17.25
CA ASN A 134 -27.22 65.86 -16.52
C ASN A 134 -26.75 67.11 -15.73
N LEU A 135 -25.51 67.56 -15.94
CA LEU A 135 -24.93 68.81 -15.42
C LEU A 135 -24.83 69.86 -16.53
#